data_AF-A0A418M5I9-F1
#
_entry.id   AF-A0A418M5I9-F1
#
_cell.length_a   1.000
_cell.length_b   1.000
_cell.length_c   1.000
_cell.angle_alpha   90.00
_cell.angle_beta   90.00
_cell.angle_gamma   90.00
#
_symmetry.space_group_name_H-M   'P 1'
#
loop_
_entity.id
_entity.type
_entity.pdbx_description
1 polymer ?
#
loop_
_entity_poly.entity_id
_entity_poly.type
_entity_poly.pdbx_seq_one_letter_code
_entity_poly.pdbx_strand_id
1 'polypeptide(L)'
;MDLGSSILQSRQTKGWSQAQLAKVAKLSASAIAMYETNRRHPNSVALSKLEQVLGPLYPAQNADLPANEPPHDETKSQQDFASVTENKSKTDSLCADSVHTTPRTTLVVTQAEAHLLLFLRMHPECQPFLQSYTNAPAQHRERLERTWSLLYSFQTLE
;
A
#
# COMPACT_ATOMS: atom_id res chain seq x y z
N MET A 1 -7.08 -17.83 14.68
CA MET A 1 -7.47 -17.00 13.50
C MET A 1 -6.55 -15.80 13.44
N ASP A 2 -6.33 -15.27 12.25
CA ASP A 2 -5.52 -14.06 12.02
C ASP A 2 -6.43 -12.93 11.50
N LEU A 3 -6.09 -11.68 11.81
CA LEU A 3 -6.97 -10.52 11.61
C LEU A 3 -7.33 -10.30 10.13
N GLY A 4 -6.36 -10.47 9.22
CA GLY A 4 -6.63 -10.38 7.78
C GLY A 4 -7.62 -11.43 7.30
N SER A 5 -7.55 -12.65 7.86
CA SER A 5 -8.51 -13.71 7.58
C SER A 5 -9.90 -13.44 8.18
N SER A 6 -9.99 -12.87 9.40
CA SER A 6 -11.27 -12.41 9.96
C SER A 6 -11.93 -11.36 9.07
N ILE A 7 -11.18 -10.32 8.65
CA ILE A 7 -11.68 -9.26 7.75
C ILE A 7 -12.19 -9.85 6.43
N LEU A 8 -11.41 -10.74 5.82
CA LEU A 8 -11.77 -11.43 4.58
C LEU A 8 -13.07 -12.23 4.72
N GLN A 9 -13.19 -13.03 5.79
CA GLN A 9 -14.37 -13.85 6.06
C GLN A 9 -15.60 -12.96 6.33
N SER A 10 -15.53 -12.00 7.26
CA SER A 10 -16.65 -11.10 7.55
C SER A 10 -17.10 -10.29 6.32
N ARG A 11 -16.17 -9.91 5.43
CA ARG A 11 -16.50 -9.27 4.15
C ARG A 11 -17.22 -10.24 3.20
N GLN A 12 -16.74 -11.48 3.07
CA GLN A 12 -17.36 -12.50 2.23
C GLN A 12 -18.76 -12.89 2.72
N THR A 13 -18.98 -13.03 4.03
CA THR A 13 -20.29 -13.30 4.63
C THR A 13 -21.31 -12.19 4.33
N LYS A 14 -20.88 -10.93 4.17
CA LYS A 14 -21.74 -9.81 3.75
C LYS A 14 -21.84 -9.64 2.23
N GLY A 15 -21.20 -10.51 1.44
CA GLY A 15 -21.23 -10.47 -0.03
C GLY A 15 -20.50 -9.26 -0.65
N TRP A 16 -19.62 -8.58 0.10
CA TRP A 16 -19.02 -7.32 -0.33
C TRP A 16 -17.69 -7.49 -1.06
N SER A 17 -17.42 -6.64 -2.05
CA SER A 17 -16.08 -6.48 -2.63
C SER A 17 -15.18 -5.63 -1.74
N GLN A 18 -13.85 -5.73 -1.91
CA GLN A 18 -12.88 -4.90 -1.18
C GLN A 18 -13.14 -3.40 -1.40
N ALA A 19 -13.57 -2.99 -2.59
CA ALA A 19 -13.92 -1.61 -2.92
C ALA A 19 -15.22 -1.14 -2.22
N GLN A 20 -16.21 -2.02 -2.06
CA GLN A 20 -17.43 -1.71 -1.29
C GLN A 20 -17.11 -1.53 0.20
N LEU A 21 -16.35 -2.46 0.80
CA LEU A 21 -15.91 -2.35 2.20
C LEU A 21 -15.09 -1.07 2.43
N ALA A 22 -14.14 -0.76 1.53
CA ALA A 22 -13.35 0.47 1.59
C ALA A 22 -14.21 1.73 1.58
N LYS A 23 -15.21 1.80 0.69
CA LYS A 23 -16.14 2.93 0.57
C LYS A 23 -16.97 3.13 1.85
N VAL A 24 -17.47 2.04 2.45
CA VAL A 24 -18.29 2.10 3.68
C VAL A 24 -17.43 2.44 4.90
N ALA A 25 -16.27 1.80 5.08
CA ALA A 25 -15.37 2.02 6.21
C ALA A 25 -14.55 3.34 6.12
N LYS A 26 -14.68 4.10 5.03
CA LYS A 26 -13.87 5.31 4.75
C LYS A 26 -12.36 5.02 4.87
N LEU A 27 -11.93 4.02 4.09
CA LEU A 27 -10.56 3.52 3.92
C LEU A 27 -10.27 3.37 2.41
N SER A 28 -9.01 3.15 2.02
CA SER A 28 -8.68 2.85 0.61
C SER A 28 -8.77 1.34 0.32
N ALA A 29 -9.18 0.97 -0.90
CA ALA A 29 -9.26 -0.44 -1.29
C ALA A 29 -7.90 -1.16 -1.21
N SER A 30 -6.81 -0.44 -1.52
CA SER A 30 -5.44 -0.93 -1.31
C SER A 30 -5.15 -1.22 0.17
N ALA A 31 -5.58 -0.38 1.11
CA ALA A 31 -5.40 -0.66 2.55
C ALA A 31 -6.18 -1.92 2.97
N ILE A 32 -7.43 -2.09 2.51
CA ILE A 32 -8.21 -3.31 2.75
C ILE A 32 -7.47 -4.55 2.23
N ALA A 33 -6.98 -4.52 1.00
CA ALA A 33 -6.22 -5.63 0.42
C ALA A 33 -4.91 -5.93 1.18
N MET A 34 -4.19 -4.90 1.66
CA MET A 34 -3.00 -5.10 2.49
C MET A 34 -3.33 -5.69 3.88
N TYR A 35 -4.49 -5.37 4.45
CA TYR A 35 -4.96 -5.97 5.70
C TYR A 35 -5.39 -7.43 5.50
N GLU A 36 -6.20 -7.72 4.49
CA GLU A 36 -6.65 -9.09 4.17
C GLU A 36 -5.50 -10.04 3.82
N THR A 37 -4.40 -9.53 3.25
CA THR A 37 -3.19 -10.29 2.91
C THR A 37 -2.10 -10.25 3.99
N ASN A 38 -2.39 -9.67 5.16
CA ASN A 38 -1.44 -9.45 6.27
C ASN A 38 -0.13 -8.74 5.88
N ARG A 39 -0.09 -8.04 4.73
CA ARG A 39 1.03 -7.20 4.30
C ARG A 39 1.15 -5.90 5.11
N ARG A 40 0.13 -5.59 5.92
CA ARG A 40 0.08 -4.46 6.85
C ARG A 40 -0.92 -4.78 7.97
N HIS A 41 -0.66 -4.33 9.19
CA HIS A 41 -1.68 -4.30 10.25
C HIS A 41 -2.43 -2.95 10.25
N PRO A 42 -3.75 -2.93 10.46
CA PRO A 42 -4.50 -1.70 10.70
C PRO A 42 -4.07 -1.04 12.01
N ASN A 43 -4.08 0.29 12.06
CA ASN A 43 -4.00 1.01 13.34
C ASN A 43 -5.37 0.99 14.05
N SER A 44 -5.40 1.35 15.34
CA SER A 44 -6.62 1.38 16.16
C SER A 44 -7.80 2.08 15.46
N VAL A 45 -7.57 3.26 14.86
CA VAL A 45 -8.58 4.04 14.13
C VAL A 45 -9.12 3.29 12.90
N ALA A 46 -8.29 2.54 12.17
CA ALA A 46 -8.76 1.70 11.07
C ALA A 46 -9.47 0.43 11.57
N LEU A 47 -9.05 -0.13 12.71
CA LEU A 47 -9.70 -1.26 13.36
C LEU A 47 -11.13 -0.91 13.78
N SER A 48 -11.33 0.17 14.55
CA SER A 48 -12.68 0.59 14.97
C SER A 48 -13.60 0.92 13.80
N LYS A 49 -13.06 1.50 12.70
CA LYS A 49 -13.81 1.71 11.44
C LYS A 49 -14.23 0.41 10.76
N LEU A 50 -13.40 -0.63 10.81
CA LEU A 50 -13.73 -1.95 10.27
C LEU A 50 -14.74 -2.66 11.16
N GLU A 51 -14.57 -2.61 12.48
CA GLU A 51 -15.47 -3.27 13.45
C GLU A 51 -16.86 -2.64 13.46
N GLN A 52 -16.97 -1.30 13.33
CA GLN A 52 -18.24 -0.60 13.14
C GLN A 52 -19.02 -1.06 11.89
N VAL A 53 -18.33 -1.61 10.89
CA VAL A 53 -18.89 -1.94 9.56
C VAL A 53 -19.04 -3.46 9.36
N LEU A 54 -18.15 -4.27 9.92
CA LEU A 54 -18.15 -5.73 9.82
C LEU A 54 -18.78 -6.40 11.03
N GLY A 55 -18.62 -5.83 12.23
CA GLY A 55 -18.80 -6.51 13.53
C GLY A 55 -17.45 -6.78 14.19
N PRO A 56 -17.42 -7.33 15.42
CA PRO A 56 -16.16 -7.64 16.12
C PRO A 56 -15.30 -8.61 15.30
N LEU A 57 -14.05 -8.24 15.04
CA LEU A 57 -13.13 -9.02 14.20
C LEU A 57 -12.28 -10.02 15.00
N TYR A 58 -12.22 -9.82 16.31
CA TYR A 58 -11.67 -10.76 17.28
C TYR A 58 -12.81 -11.53 17.96
N PRO A 59 -12.64 -12.83 18.28
CA PRO A 59 -13.50 -13.48 19.27
C PRO A 59 -13.33 -12.73 20.60
N ALA A 60 -14.44 -12.45 21.29
CA ALA A 60 -14.41 -11.71 22.54
C ALA A 60 -13.56 -12.45 23.58
N GLN A 61 -12.37 -11.93 23.87
CA GLN A 61 -11.65 -12.27 25.09
C GLN A 61 -12.48 -11.73 26.26
N ASN A 62 -12.65 -12.55 27.31
CA ASN A 62 -13.77 -12.42 28.23
C ASN A 62 -13.88 -11.03 28.88
N ALA A 63 -15.11 -10.58 29.06
CA ALA A 63 -15.40 -9.27 29.64
C ALA A 63 -15.22 -9.26 31.16
N ASP A 64 -14.04 -8.85 31.62
CA ASP A 64 -13.88 -8.25 32.95
C ASP A 64 -14.02 -6.72 32.84
N LEU A 65 -15.27 -6.27 32.87
CA LEU A 65 -15.61 -4.88 33.21
C LEU A 65 -15.49 -4.69 34.72
N PRO A 66 -15.21 -3.45 35.16
CA PRO A 66 -16.22 -2.81 35.99
C PRO A 66 -16.76 -1.53 35.33
N ALA A 67 -18.08 -1.34 35.43
CA ALA A 67 -18.73 -0.09 35.09
C ALA A 67 -18.83 0.82 36.33
N ASN A 68 -18.59 2.13 36.15
CA ASN A 68 -18.96 3.30 36.98
C ASN A 68 -17.99 4.45 36.64
N GLU A 69 -18.36 5.69 36.34
CA GLU A 69 -19.62 6.32 35.90
C GLU A 69 -19.25 7.55 35.01
N PRO A 70 -20.15 8.06 34.15
CA PRO A 70 -20.10 9.44 33.63
C PRO A 70 -20.86 10.42 34.55
N PRO A 71 -20.96 11.74 34.27
CA PRO A 71 -20.25 12.55 33.27
C PRO A 71 -19.47 13.72 33.91
N HIS A 72 -18.74 14.49 33.10
CA HIS A 72 -18.65 15.95 33.28
C HIS A 72 -18.39 16.64 31.93
N ASP A 73 -18.78 17.90 31.84
CA ASP A 73 -18.98 18.67 30.61
C ASP A 73 -18.25 20.03 30.69
N GLU A 74 -18.13 20.72 29.55
CA GLU A 74 -17.76 22.16 29.41
C GLU A 74 -16.31 22.58 29.82
N THR A 75 -15.69 23.66 29.31
CA THR A 75 -15.86 24.48 28.08
C THR A 75 -14.72 25.52 27.98
N LYS A 76 -14.27 25.90 26.76
CA LYS A 76 -13.38 27.06 26.43
C LYS A 76 -11.96 26.97 27.05
N SER A 77 -10.91 27.74 26.73
CA SER A 77 -10.53 28.79 25.74
C SER A 77 -8.99 29.02 25.91
N GLN A 78 -8.17 29.76 25.14
CA GLN A 78 -8.26 30.54 23.88
C GLN A 78 -6.83 30.68 23.27
N GLN A 79 -6.65 30.79 21.93
CA GLN A 79 -6.24 32.01 21.16
C GLN A 79 -5.03 32.80 21.69
N ASP A 80 -4.12 33.38 20.88
CA ASP A 80 -3.87 33.39 19.42
C ASP A 80 -2.35 33.76 19.23
N PHE A 81 -1.69 34.06 18.09
CA PHE A 81 -1.97 34.41 16.68
C PHE A 81 -0.68 34.03 15.87
N ALA A 82 -0.43 34.24 14.57
CA ALA A 82 -1.10 34.73 13.34
C ALA A 82 -0.28 34.14 12.15
N SER A 83 -0.85 33.57 11.08
CA SER A 83 -1.51 34.18 9.89
C SER A 83 -0.58 34.74 8.79
N VAL A 84 -0.49 34.00 7.66
CA VAL A 84 -0.32 34.49 6.26
C VAL A 84 1.10 35.06 5.93
N THR A 85 1.76 34.77 4.79
CA THR A 85 1.32 34.84 3.38
C THR A 85 2.10 33.87 2.47
N GLU A 86 1.50 33.44 1.35
CA GLU A 86 2.24 32.88 0.20
C GLU A 86 2.97 33.98 -0.59
N ASN A 87 4.18 33.71 -1.12
CA ASN A 87 4.37 33.68 -2.59
C ASN A 87 5.77 33.25 -3.08
N LYS A 88 5.71 32.40 -4.10
CA LYS A 88 6.67 32.12 -5.19
C LYS A 88 7.57 33.30 -5.61
N SER A 89 8.90 33.12 -5.58
CA SER A 89 9.80 33.42 -6.73
C SER A 89 11.22 32.87 -6.60
N LYS A 90 11.86 32.77 -7.77
CA LYS A 90 13.11 32.07 -8.13
C LYS A 90 14.24 33.08 -8.36
N THR A 91 15.43 32.89 -7.78
CA THR A 91 16.77 33.03 -8.43
C THR A 91 17.95 32.80 -7.46
N ASP A 92 18.92 32.03 -7.93
CA ASP A 92 20.38 31.99 -7.68
C ASP A 92 21.03 32.75 -6.50
N SER A 93 21.80 32.01 -5.69
CA SER A 93 23.24 32.27 -5.46
C SER A 93 23.93 31.02 -4.87
N LEU A 94 25.27 30.95 -4.96
CA LEU A 94 26.08 29.84 -4.41
C LEU A 94 26.67 30.21 -3.05
N CYS A 95 26.78 29.23 -2.15
CA CYS A 95 28.08 28.69 -1.70
C CYS A 95 27.89 27.46 -0.79
N ALA A 96 28.98 26.73 -0.55
CA ALA A 96 28.96 25.50 0.23
C ALA A 96 29.01 25.75 1.74
N ASP A 97 28.56 24.76 2.53
CA ASP A 97 29.55 24.04 3.34
C ASP A 97 29.14 22.57 3.60
N SER A 98 30.09 21.74 4.04
CA SER A 98 29.96 20.28 4.05
C SER A 98 29.41 19.71 5.36
N VAL A 99 28.36 18.88 5.25
CA VAL A 99 27.93 17.97 6.34
C VAL A 99 27.86 16.55 5.78
N HIS A 100 28.64 15.64 6.37
CA HIS A 100 28.67 14.22 6.00
C HIS A 100 27.31 13.55 6.22
N THR A 101 26.51 13.51 5.16
CA THR A 101 25.39 12.57 5.00
C THR A 101 25.81 11.43 4.11
N THR A 102 25.28 10.23 4.35
CA THR A 102 25.61 9.04 3.55
C THR A 102 25.22 9.25 2.08
N PRO A 103 25.93 8.64 1.12
CA PRO A 103 25.61 8.77 -0.30
C PRO A 103 24.27 8.09 -0.59
N ARG A 104 23.18 8.85 -0.43
CA ARG A 104 21.84 8.47 -0.85
C ARG A 104 21.81 8.45 -2.37
N THR A 105 22.15 7.30 -2.94
CA THR A 105 22.14 7.05 -4.38
C THR A 105 20.71 7.18 -4.91
N THR A 106 20.37 8.40 -5.37
CA THR A 106 19.11 8.69 -6.06
C THR A 106 19.16 8.11 -7.47
N LEU A 107 19.06 6.79 -7.56
CA LEU A 107 18.79 6.10 -8.81
C LEU A 107 17.45 6.61 -9.35
N VAL A 108 17.49 7.28 -10.51
CA VAL A 108 16.29 7.79 -11.18
C VAL A 108 15.63 6.62 -11.91
N VAL A 109 14.96 5.77 -11.14
CA VAL A 109 14.23 4.60 -11.63
C VAL A 109 12.96 5.08 -12.34
N THR A 110 12.80 4.75 -13.61
CA THR A 110 11.59 5.05 -14.39
C THR A 110 10.39 4.25 -13.88
N GLN A 111 9.17 4.66 -14.23
CA GLN A 111 7.96 3.94 -13.80
C GLN A 111 7.96 2.46 -14.27
N ALA A 112 8.44 2.19 -15.49
CA ALA A 112 8.53 0.82 -16.02
C ALA A 112 9.55 -0.03 -15.24
N GLU A 113 10.73 0.51 -14.93
CA GLU A 113 11.72 -0.18 -14.10
C GLU A 113 11.25 -0.37 -12.66
N ALA A 114 10.53 0.60 -12.08
CA ALA A 114 9.95 0.49 -10.75
C ALA A 114 8.88 -0.61 -10.68
N HIS A 115 8.04 -0.73 -11.73
CA HIS A 115 7.09 -1.83 -11.87
C HIS A 115 7.81 -3.18 -12.04
N LEU A 116 8.87 -3.26 -12.85
CA LEU A 116 9.66 -4.49 -13.04
C LEU A 116 10.37 -4.93 -11.75
N LEU A 117 10.98 -3.99 -11.02
CA LEU A 117 11.63 -4.26 -9.73
C LEU A 117 10.60 -4.71 -8.66
N LEU A 118 9.40 -4.11 -8.65
CA LEU A 118 8.32 -4.54 -7.76
C LEU A 118 7.80 -5.93 -8.14
N PHE A 119 7.66 -6.22 -9.44
CA PHE A 119 7.27 -7.54 -9.95
C PHE A 119 8.30 -8.61 -9.55
N LEU A 120 9.59 -8.41 -9.82
CA LEU A 120 10.66 -9.35 -9.44
C LEU A 120 10.78 -9.52 -7.92
N ARG A 121 10.44 -8.49 -7.13
CA ARG A 121 10.37 -8.57 -5.66
C ARG A 121 9.17 -9.39 -5.16
N MET A 122 8.09 -9.46 -5.94
CA MET A 122 6.91 -10.31 -5.67
C MET A 122 7.07 -11.73 -6.23
N HIS A 123 7.83 -11.89 -7.30
CA HIS A 123 8.04 -13.12 -8.08
C HIS A 123 9.55 -13.44 -8.22
N PRO A 124 10.23 -13.85 -7.13
CA PRO A 124 11.64 -14.23 -7.17
C PRO A 124 11.94 -15.39 -8.12
N GLU A 125 10.96 -16.25 -8.41
CA GLU A 125 11.04 -17.34 -9.40
C GLU A 125 11.32 -16.85 -10.82
N CYS A 126 11.01 -15.59 -11.14
CA CYS A 126 11.32 -14.98 -12.43
C CYS A 126 12.77 -14.51 -12.56
N GLN A 127 13.51 -14.35 -11.44
CA GLN A 127 14.91 -13.92 -11.46
C GLN A 127 15.84 -14.85 -12.27
N PRO A 128 15.88 -16.18 -12.06
CA PRO A 128 16.77 -17.06 -12.82
C PRO A 128 16.44 -17.05 -14.31
N PHE A 129 15.16 -16.99 -14.71
CA PHE A 129 14.78 -16.83 -16.11
C PHE A 129 15.34 -15.53 -16.71
N LEU A 130 15.17 -14.39 -16.01
CA LEU A 130 15.62 -13.10 -16.52
C LEU A 130 17.14 -13.02 -16.61
N GLN A 131 17.87 -13.61 -15.64
CA GLN A 131 19.33 -13.76 -15.71
C GLN A 131 19.77 -14.67 -16.87
N SER A 132 19.10 -15.80 -17.08
CA SER A 132 19.36 -16.67 -18.23
C SER A 132 19.12 -15.93 -19.55
N TYR A 133 18.06 -15.13 -19.63
CA TYR A 133 17.73 -14.33 -20.81
C TYR A 133 18.76 -13.22 -21.08
N THR A 134 19.19 -12.44 -20.07
CA THR A 134 20.22 -11.40 -20.26
C THR A 134 21.56 -11.98 -20.68
N ASN A 135 21.90 -13.17 -20.19
CA ASN A 135 23.14 -13.87 -20.52
C ASN A 135 23.05 -14.67 -21.82
N ALA A 136 21.86 -14.81 -22.42
CA ALA A 136 21.66 -15.63 -23.61
C ALA A 136 22.23 -14.98 -24.89
N PRO A 137 22.81 -15.79 -25.82
CA PRO A 137 23.25 -15.31 -27.12
C PRO A 137 22.07 -14.76 -27.92
N ALA A 138 22.32 -13.76 -28.77
CA ALA A 138 21.28 -13.02 -29.49
C ALA A 138 20.31 -13.93 -30.28
N GLN A 139 20.82 -14.98 -30.92
CA GLN A 139 19.98 -15.97 -31.64
C GLN A 139 18.97 -16.70 -30.75
N HIS A 140 19.23 -16.86 -29.45
CA HIS A 140 18.28 -17.48 -28.52
C HIS A 140 17.22 -16.47 -28.08
N ARG A 141 17.61 -15.21 -27.82
CA ARG A 141 16.68 -14.12 -27.52
C ARG A 141 15.71 -13.87 -28.67
N GLU A 142 16.19 -13.76 -29.91
CA GLU A 142 15.31 -13.65 -31.09
C GLU A 142 14.30 -14.81 -31.21
N ARG A 143 14.69 -16.04 -30.84
CA ARG A 143 13.78 -17.20 -30.90
C ARG A 143 12.68 -17.06 -29.87
N LEU A 144 13.02 -16.68 -28.63
CA LEU A 144 12.04 -16.40 -27.58
C LEU A 144 11.11 -15.24 -27.97
N GLU A 145 11.66 -14.15 -28.51
CA GLU A 145 10.89 -13.00 -28.98
C GLU A 145 9.92 -13.37 -30.11
N ARG A 146 10.35 -14.18 -31.09
CA ARG A 146 9.48 -14.72 -32.15
C ARG A 146 8.38 -15.62 -31.57
N THR A 147 8.70 -16.52 -30.64
CA THR A 147 7.70 -17.39 -29.99
C THR A 147 6.69 -16.57 -29.17
N TRP A 148 7.13 -15.58 -28.40
CA TRP A 148 6.25 -14.70 -27.62
C TRP A 148 5.36 -13.83 -28.51
N SER A 149 5.90 -13.25 -29.58
CA SER A 149 5.11 -12.48 -30.56
C SER A 149 4.03 -13.34 -31.22
N LEU A 150 4.36 -14.59 -31.56
CA LEU A 150 3.43 -15.53 -32.18
C LEU A 150 2.32 -15.95 -31.19
N LEU A 151 2.67 -16.29 -29.94
CA LEU A 151 1.68 -16.56 -28.87
C LEU A 151 0.75 -15.36 -28.62
N TYR A 152 1.32 -14.15 -28.53
CA TYR A 152 0.54 -12.93 -28.32
C TYR A 152 -0.40 -12.65 -29.51
N SER A 153 0.04 -12.89 -30.75
CA SER A 153 -0.79 -12.68 -31.94
C SER A 153 -2.06 -13.56 -31.95
N PHE A 154 -1.99 -14.78 -31.43
CA PHE A 154 -3.18 -15.63 -31.24
C PHE A 154 -4.09 -15.13 -30.11
N GLN A 155 -3.53 -14.56 -29.05
CA GLN A 155 -4.31 -14.01 -27.93
C GLN A 155 -5.04 -12.70 -28.29
N THR A 156 -4.64 -12.03 -29.38
CA THR A 156 -5.28 -10.81 -29.90
C THR A 156 -6.22 -11.04 -31.09
N LEU A 157 -6.67 -12.28 -31.30
CA LEU A 157 -7.55 -12.68 -32.41
C LEU A 157 -8.98 -13.08 -31.97
N GLU A 158 -9.33 -12.87 -30.70
CA GLU A 158 -10.69 -12.95 -30.13
C GLU A 158 -11.23 -11.54 -29.81
#